data_AF-A0A660WUE1-F1
#
_entry.id   AF-A0A660WUE1-F1
#
_cell.length_a   1.000
_cell.length_b   1.000
_cell.length_c   1.000
_cell.angle_alpha   90.00
_cell.angle_beta   90.00
_cell.angle_gamma   90.00
#
_symmetry.space_group_name_H-M   'P 1'
#
loop_
_entity.id
_entity.type
_entity.pdbx_description
1 polymer ?
#
loop_
_entity_poly.entity_id
_entity_poly.type
_entity_poly.pdbx_seq_one_letter_code
_entity_poly.pdbx_strand_id
1 'polypeptide(L)'
;MNSGLSLDLYELTMAQVYFKYRPHTIATFDLFIRSPRRPFYVACGIEEVLDFLEGFRFKEKEIEYLESLRLFDDDFLEYLKKFKFQGTVFSVE
;
A
#
# COMPACT_ATOMS: atom_id res chain seq x y z
N MET A 1 -3.65 -14.58 5.88
CA MET A 1 -2.59 -13.83 6.59
C MET A 1 -2.35 -12.52 5.84
N ASN A 2 -3.28 -11.55 5.90
CA ASN A 2 -3.06 -10.22 5.30
C ASN A 2 -3.09 -9.20 6.44
N SER A 3 -1.98 -8.50 6.63
CA SER A 3 -1.86 -7.39 7.57
C SER A 3 -1.77 -6.10 6.77
N GLY A 4 -2.48 -5.06 7.20
CA GLY A 4 -2.33 -3.72 6.61
C GLY A 4 -0.95 -3.10 6.88
N LEU A 5 -0.17 -3.71 7.79
CA LEU A 5 1.16 -3.23 8.21
C LEU A 5 2.31 -3.96 7.50
N SER A 6 2.04 -4.78 6.48
CA SER A 6 3.07 -5.36 5.61
C SER A 6 3.58 -4.32 4.61
N LEU A 7 4.19 -3.27 5.14
CA LEU A 7 4.72 -2.10 4.44
C LEU A 7 5.84 -1.48 5.26
N ASP A 8 6.60 -0.59 4.64
CA ASP A 8 7.57 0.23 5.36
C ASP A 8 6.89 1.45 6.00
N LEU A 9 7.27 1.81 7.23
CA LEU A 9 6.66 2.92 7.97
C LEU A 9 6.65 4.25 7.18
N TYR A 10 7.65 4.47 6.32
CA TYR A 10 7.72 5.69 5.50
C TYR A 10 6.52 5.84 4.55
N GLU A 11 5.92 4.73 4.10
CA GLU A 11 4.78 4.76 3.19
C GLU A 11 3.56 5.38 3.87
N LEU A 12 3.34 5.05 5.15
CA LEU A 12 2.26 5.64 5.95
C LEU A 12 2.53 7.10 6.31
N THR A 13 3.77 7.47 6.66
CA THR A 13 4.09 8.87 6.97
C THR A 13 3.95 9.77 5.74
N MET A 14 4.34 9.28 4.55
CA MET A 14 4.09 9.96 3.28
C MET A 14 2.60 10.02 2.95
N ALA A 15 1.86 8.92 3.14
CA ALA A 15 0.42 8.88 2.88
C ALA A 15 -0.35 9.92 3.69
N GLN A 16 0.00 10.14 4.96
CA GLN A 16 -0.60 11.22 5.78
C GLN A 16 -0.35 12.62 5.18
N VAL A 17 0.87 12.87 4.69
CA VAL A 17 1.19 14.15 4.03
C VAL A 17 0.34 14.34 2.77
N TYR A 18 0.19 13.30 1.94
CA TYR A 18 -0.67 13.38 0.76
C TYR A 18 -2.14 13.53 1.11
N PHE A 19 -2.63 12.80 2.11
CA PHE A 19 -3.99 12.92 2.62
C PHE A 19 -4.33 14.37 3.01
N LYS A 20 -3.40 15.03 3.72
CA LYS A 20 -3.62 16.39 4.24
C LYS A 20 -3.51 17.48 3.19
N TYR A 21 -2.55 17.37 2.28
CA TYR A 21 -2.19 18.48 1.39
C TYR A 21 -2.51 18.24 -0.09
N ARG A 22 -2.72 16.99 -0.50
CA ARG A 22 -2.81 16.59 -1.91
C ARG A 22 -3.75 15.39 -2.16
N PRO A 23 -4.98 15.35 -1.59
CA PRO A 23 -5.82 14.15 -1.53
C PRO A 23 -6.36 13.64 -2.88
N HIS A 24 -6.28 14.44 -3.93
CA HIS A 24 -6.78 14.11 -5.28
C HIS A 24 -5.67 13.89 -6.30
N THR A 25 -4.44 13.65 -5.82
CA THR A 25 -3.31 13.41 -6.72
C THR A 25 -3.43 12.02 -7.33
N ILE A 26 -3.37 11.96 -8.66
CA ILE A 26 -3.24 10.71 -9.40
C ILE A 26 -1.75 10.43 -9.58
N ALA A 27 -1.35 9.19 -9.30
CA ALA A 27 0.02 8.73 -9.46
C ALA A 27 0.05 7.41 -10.24
N THR A 28 1.17 7.17 -10.94
CA THR A 28 1.45 5.94 -11.67
C THR A 28 2.82 5.43 -11.25
N PHE A 29 2.92 4.12 -10.99
CA PHE A 29 4.14 3.44 -10.59
C PHE A 29 4.39 2.25 -11.51
N ASP A 30 5.65 2.09 -11.94
CA ASP A 30 6.09 0.96 -12.74
C ASP A 30 7.08 0.10 -11.94
N LEU A 31 6.87 -1.21 -11.92
CA LEU A 31 7.77 -2.18 -11.30
C LEU A 31 8.55 -2.93 -12.39
N PHE A 32 9.88 -2.88 -12.31
CA PHE A 32 10.76 -3.60 -13.22
C PHE A 32 12.07 -3.99 -12.52
N ILE A 33 12.77 -4.98 -13.07
CA ILE A 33 14.04 -5.49 -12.53
C ILE A 33 15.21 -4.89 -13.33
N ARG A 34 16.18 -4.29 -12.64
CA ARG A 34 17.49 -3.89 -13.22
C ARG A 34 18.56 -4.87 -12.75
N SER A 35 18.71 -6.00 -13.43
CA SER A 35 19.75 -6.99 -13.09
C SER A 35 20.47 -7.50 -14.33
N PRO A 36 21.80 -7.36 -14.41
CA PRO A 36 22.56 -7.83 -15.57
C PRO A 36 22.84 -9.33 -15.56
N ARG A 37 22.32 -10.09 -14.56
CA ARG A 37 22.74 -11.47 -14.32
C ARG A 37 22.16 -12.49 -15.30
N ARG A 38 21.03 -12.18 -15.95
CA ARG A 38 20.32 -13.10 -16.86
C ARG A 38 19.74 -12.33 -18.05
N PRO A 39 19.59 -12.97 -19.22
CA PRO A 39 18.98 -12.34 -20.39
C PRO A 39 17.47 -12.13 -20.27
N PHE A 40 16.79 -12.87 -19.38
CA PHE A 40 15.36 -12.71 -19.11
C PHE A 40 15.01 -13.16 -17.68
N TYR A 41 13.80 -12.77 -17.25
CA TYR A 41 13.16 -13.17 -16.00
C TYR A 41 11.74 -13.63 -16.29
N VAL A 42 11.21 -14.54 -15.46
CA VAL A 42 9.82 -14.98 -15.54
C VAL A 42 9.01 -14.16 -14.55
N ALA A 43 7.92 -13.55 -15.00
CA ALA A 43 6.95 -12.91 -14.12
C ALA A 43 6.04 -13.98 -13.52
N CYS A 44 5.92 -14.00 -12.19
CA CYS A 44 5.01 -14.88 -11.46
C CYS A 44 4.58 -14.20 -10.16
N GLY A 45 3.44 -14.62 -9.59
CA GLY A 45 2.94 -14.08 -8.32
C GLY A 45 1.86 -12.99 -8.45
N ILE A 46 1.32 -12.74 -9.65
CA ILE A 46 0.32 -11.67 -9.85
C ILE A 46 -1.01 -12.01 -9.19
N GLU A 47 -1.43 -13.27 -9.19
CA GLU A 47 -2.69 -13.72 -8.60
C GLU A 47 -2.72 -13.46 -7.09
N GLU A 48 -1.65 -13.81 -6.38
CA GLU A 48 -1.53 -13.58 -4.93
C GLU A 48 -1.51 -12.09 -4.58
N VAL A 49 -0.95 -11.24 -5.45
CA VAL A 49 -0.98 -9.79 -5.27
C VAL A 49 -2.39 -9.24 -5.47
N LEU A 50 -3.13 -9.73 -6.47
CA LEU A 50 -4.51 -9.31 -6.71
C LEU A 50 -5.43 -9.72 -5.55
N ASP A 51 -5.32 -10.96 -5.08
CA ASP A 51 -6.04 -11.45 -3.89
C ASP A 51 -5.74 -10.61 -2.65
N PHE A 52 -4.48 -10.20 -2.47
CA PHE A 52 -4.08 -9.31 -1.39
C PHE A 52 -4.75 -7.94 -1.51
N LEU A 53 -4.71 -7.32 -2.69
CA LEU A 53 -5.25 -5.98 -2.93
C LEU A 53 -6.78 -5.92 -2.77
N GLU A 54 -7.51 -6.93 -3.26
CA GLU A 54 -8.96 -7.02 -3.13
C GLU A 54 -9.41 -7.06 -1.67
N GLY A 55 -8.69 -7.85 -0.86
CA GLY A 55 -8.93 -8.02 0.57
C GLY A 55 -8.25 -6.99 1.47
N PHE A 56 -7.44 -6.06 0.94
CA PHE A 56 -6.57 -5.20 1.73
C PHE A 56 -7.36 -4.27 2.66
N ARG A 57 -7.20 -4.44 3.98
CA ARG A 57 -7.79 -3.57 5.02
C ARG A 57 -6.86 -3.50 6.21
N PHE A 58 -6.84 -2.35 6.88
CA PHE A 58 -6.28 -2.23 8.22
C PHE A 58 -7.24 -2.81 9.26
N LYS A 59 -6.73 -3.69 10.11
CA LYS A 59 -7.50 -4.27 11.23
C LYS A 59 -7.53 -3.30 12.40
N GLU A 60 -8.53 -3.43 13.26
CA GLU A 60 -8.69 -2.61 14.46
C GLU A 60 -7.42 -2.57 15.32
N LYS A 61 -6.83 -3.74 15.63
CA LYS A 61 -5.56 -3.83 16.37
C LYS A 61 -4.37 -3.15 15.68
N GLU A 62 -4.39 -3.08 14.35
CA GLU A 62 -3.33 -2.41 13.59
C GLU A 62 -3.50 -0.89 13.68
N ILE A 63 -4.75 -0.40 13.70
CA ILE A 63 -5.06 1.00 13.94
C ILE A 63 -4.70 1.43 15.35
N GLU A 64 -5.04 0.63 16.37
CA GLU A 64 -4.64 0.86 17.77
C GLU A 64 -3.11 0.94 17.90
N TYR A 65 -2.39 0.07 17.19
CA TYR A 65 -0.94 0.13 17.13
C TYR A 65 -0.43 1.44 16.52
N LEU A 66 -0.97 1.85 15.37
CA LEU A 66 -0.58 3.11 14.72
C LEU A 66 -0.89 4.34 15.59
N GLU A 67 -2.02 4.35 16.29
CA GLU A 67 -2.39 5.38 17.26
C GLU A 67 -1.35 5.45 18.40
N SER A 68 -0.92 4.29 18.92
CA SER A 68 0.07 4.21 19.99
C SER A 68 1.44 4.82 19.64
N LEU A 69 1.77 4.89 18.35
CA LEU A 69 3.03 5.51 17.88
C LEU A 69 3.02 7.03 18.02
N ARG A 70 1.85 7.66 18.14
CA ARG A 70 1.69 9.14 18.19
C ARG A 70 2.34 9.88 17.01
N LEU A 71 2.38 9.22 15.85
CA LEU A 71 2.91 9.78 14.61
C LEU A 71 1.81 10.26 13.65
N PHE A 72 0.57 9.83 13.88
CA PHE A 72 -0.54 10.00 12.96
C PHE A 72 -1.67 10.84 13.56
N ASP A 73 -2.28 11.68 12.73
CA ASP A 73 -3.45 12.50 13.08
C ASP A 73 -4.71 11.60 13.09
N ASP A 74 -5.67 11.91 13.98
CA ASP A 74 -6.88 11.09 14.18
C ASP A 74 -7.73 10.94 12.91
N ASP A 75 -7.79 11.99 12.08
CA ASP A 75 -8.52 11.98 10.81
C ASP A 75 -7.88 11.06 9.77
N PHE A 76 -6.55 10.97 9.74
CA PHE A 76 -5.83 10.02 8.92
C PHE A 76 -6.04 8.58 9.39
N LEU A 77 -6.03 8.33 10.71
CA LEU A 77 -6.34 7.00 11.25
C LEU A 77 -7.77 6.56 10.92
N GLU A 78 -8.74 7.48 10.97
CA GLU A 78 -10.12 7.21 10.57
C GLU A 78 -10.25 6.95 9.06
N TYR A 79 -9.43 7.62 8.23
CA TYR A 79 -9.30 7.30 6.82
C TYR A 79 -8.77 5.88 6.59
N LEU A 80 -7.71 5.46 7.28
CA LEU A 80 -7.12 4.12 7.16
C LEU A 80 -8.13 3.00 7.50
N LYS A 81 -8.98 3.20 8.52
CA LYS A 81 -10.06 2.23 8.87
C LYS A 81 -11.02 1.94 7.70
N LYS A 82 -11.27 2.94 6.86
CA LYS A 82 -12.23 2.86 5.73
C LYS A 82 -11.54 2.61 4.40
N PHE A 83 -10.22 2.60 4.38
CA PHE A 83 -9.43 2.48 3.17
C PHE A 83 -9.76 1.19 2.41
N LYS A 84 -9.97 1.34 1.10
CA LYS A 84 -10.05 0.24 0.14
C LYS A 84 -9.20 0.61 -1.06
N PHE A 85 -8.48 -0.36 -1.59
CA PHE A 85 -7.76 -0.17 -2.85
C PHE A 85 -8.77 0.15 -3.97
N GLN A 86 -8.50 1.22 -4.72
CA GLN A 86 -9.31 1.68 -5.86
C GLN A 86 -8.46 1.89 -7.13
N GLY A 87 -7.20 1.46 -7.09
CA GLY A 87 -6.29 1.63 -8.22
C GLY A 87 -6.57 0.65 -9.36
N THR A 88 -5.98 0.93 -10.51
CA THR A 88 -5.95 0.02 -11.66
C THR A 88 -4.58 -0.62 -11.76
N VAL A 89 -4.54 -1.94 -11.94
CA VAL A 89 -3.31 -2.72 -12.07
C VAL A 89 -3.22 -3.27 -13.48
N PHE A 90 -2.08 -3.07 -14.13
CA PHE A 90 -1.70 -3.72 -15.37
C PHE A 90 -0.54 -4.67 -15.08
N SER A 91 -0.56 -5.85 -15.68
CA SER A 91 0.52 -6.84 -15.57
C SER A 91 0.98 -7.26 -16.95
N VAL A 92 2.22 -7.75 -17.02
CA VAL A 92 2.70 -8.51 -18.17
C VAL A 92 1.96 -9.85 -18.23
N GLU A 93 1.67 -10.31 -19.45
CA GLU A 93 1.05 -11.60 -19.77
C GLU A 93 2.06 -12.74 -19.77
#